data_AF-A0A9P7V988-F1
#
_entry.id   AF-A0A9P7V988-F1
#
_cell.length_a   1.000
_cell.length_b   1.000
_cell.length_c   1.000
_cell.angle_alpha   90.00
_cell.angle_beta   90.00
_cell.angle_gamma   90.00
#
_symmetry.space_group_name_H-M   'P 1'
#
loop_
_entity.id
_entity.type
_entity.pdbx_description
1 polymer ?
#
loop_
_entity_poly.entity_id
_entity_poly.type
_entity_poly.pdbx_seq_one_letter_code
_entity_poly.pdbx_strand_id
1 'polypeptide(L)'
;MAKTCRTFKTIIYKHVLYARMVFPTMHSFQKYTEYHLPHLGLKFQLTAPSDCVNYLQSVVLVNPPVRPRKDMGTNIAGSYIIDDNDCDIKRSGLSYEDFLRSFNAILKEAYGLKSITINEISPHFAFPDTWDDDKGGLSKFRKRGQKMKKTLNKLQLSTQSGWTVPFRLGHISGILAEYDTINELILRNFIVDDIKLTSFTIPSGQQITINKVTFMSCTFSNSSKNRRKASELFSSVTSVQLSSILSANDLSMIDFMKANHTLLNLIIDFDSPVFYSVNEMGERLFDFIRFNSFFKLVCSGQGGYKSVKELILTNFDLFKHYIHVHKKNGRSLATITEEEEEEGKEEEEEDHEQQDNNREQSPSDVDRRLWYPHINANYTESPILSRPRDDTFDALLSNLAPVPSLTFILKVRPELVHTCARCGFTKTEVDTQITSLNNNDWWILLSPLLHANESCHVKIMNTNFQVIFERFPNST
;
A
#
# COMPACT_ATOMS: atom_id res chain seq x y z
N MET A 1 12.51 47.32 4.74
CA MET A 1 13.37 46.16 4.98
C MET A 1 12.86 45.20 6.07
N ALA A 2 12.54 45.65 7.29
CA ALA A 2 12.10 44.76 8.38
C ALA A 2 10.87 43.88 8.07
N LYS A 3 9.90 44.39 7.30
CA LYS A 3 8.71 43.62 6.88
C LYS A 3 9.08 42.48 5.91
N THR A 4 9.97 42.76 4.95
CA THR A 4 10.50 41.77 4.00
C THR A 4 11.25 40.65 4.73
N CYS A 5 12.08 40.99 5.73
CA CYS A 5 12.79 40.00 6.55
C CYS A 5 11.83 39.11 7.36
N ARG A 6 10.75 39.68 7.92
CA ARG A 6 9.72 38.91 8.63
C ARG A 6 8.96 37.97 7.69
N THR A 7 8.53 38.46 6.53
CA THR A 7 7.86 37.63 5.52
C THR A 7 8.76 36.49 5.04
N PHE A 8 10.03 36.79 4.74
CA PHE A 8 11.01 35.78 4.35
C PHE A 8 11.23 34.75 5.47
N LYS A 9 11.38 35.19 6.72
CA LYS A 9 11.48 34.29 7.89
C LYS A 9 10.28 33.34 7.99
N THR A 10 9.07 33.87 7.85
CA THR A 10 7.85 33.03 7.86
C THR A 10 7.82 32.03 6.71
N ILE A 11 8.24 32.42 5.50
CA ILE A 11 8.33 31.52 4.35
C ILE A 11 9.33 30.38 4.65
N ILE A 12 10.53 30.71 5.13
CA ILE A 12 11.55 29.72 5.48
C ILE A 12 11.04 28.77 6.56
N TYR A 13 10.38 29.29 7.61
CA TYR A 13 9.86 28.44 8.67
C TYR A 13 8.75 27.52 8.18
N LYS A 14 7.80 28.05 7.41
CA LYS A 14 6.62 27.32 6.93
C LYS A 14 6.92 26.28 5.86
N HIS A 15 7.88 26.54 4.98
CA HIS A 15 8.12 25.73 3.79
C HIS A 15 9.44 24.95 3.82
N VAL A 16 10.40 25.33 4.66
CA VAL A 16 11.72 24.71 4.70
C VAL A 16 11.96 24.01 6.04
N LEU A 17 11.92 24.75 7.16
CA LEU A 17 12.37 24.21 8.45
C LEU A 17 11.33 23.32 9.16
N TYR A 18 10.07 23.75 9.23
CA TYR A 18 9.04 23.05 10.01
C TYR A 18 8.07 22.25 9.14
N ALA A 19 8.11 22.39 7.81
CA ALA A 19 7.17 21.73 6.91
C ALA A 19 7.12 20.21 7.13
N ARG A 20 8.29 19.59 7.30
CA ARG A 20 8.43 18.15 7.58
C ARG A 20 9.53 17.93 8.61
N MET A 21 9.15 17.41 9.77
CA MET A 21 10.07 17.05 10.84
C MET A 21 10.22 15.53 10.93
N VAL A 22 11.45 15.05 10.96
CA VAL A 22 11.78 13.63 11.14
C VAL A 22 12.52 13.48 12.46
N PHE A 23 12.00 12.63 13.33
CA PHE A 23 12.56 12.34 14.65
C PHE A 23 13.07 10.90 14.66
N PRO A 24 14.37 10.68 14.37
CA PRO A 24 14.96 9.34 14.35
C PRO A 24 15.09 8.73 15.76
N THR A 25 15.09 9.57 16.81
CA THR A 25 15.23 9.13 18.21
C THR A 25 14.28 9.88 19.11
N MET A 26 13.89 9.26 20.23
CA MET A 26 13.02 9.90 21.24
C MET A 26 13.64 11.15 21.85
N HIS A 27 14.95 11.18 22.03
CA HIS A 27 15.64 12.38 22.53
C HIS A 27 15.47 13.58 21.59
N SER A 28 15.55 13.37 20.26
CA SER A 28 15.32 14.45 19.30
C SER A 28 13.87 14.96 19.32
N PHE A 29 12.92 14.05 19.50
CA PHE A 29 11.50 14.36 19.62
C PHE A 29 11.21 15.17 20.88
N GLN A 30 11.70 14.72 22.03
CA GLN A 30 11.48 15.40 23.30
C GLN A 30 12.17 16.76 23.35
N LYS A 31 13.39 16.87 22.81
CA LYS A 31 14.05 18.17 22.68
C LYS A 31 13.16 19.15 21.93
N TYR A 32 12.59 18.74 20.80
CA TYR A 32 11.66 19.58 20.04
C TYR A 32 10.44 20.00 20.87
N THR A 33 9.80 19.07 21.59
CA THR A 33 8.61 19.39 22.39
C THR A 33 8.93 20.32 23.55
N GLU A 34 10.07 20.16 24.23
CA GLU A 34 10.51 21.06 25.30
C GLU A 34 10.77 22.50 24.82
N TYR A 35 11.28 22.68 23.60
CA TYR A 35 11.54 24.02 23.04
C TYR A 35 10.29 24.72 22.52
N HIS A 36 9.25 23.96 22.16
CA HIS A 36 8.13 24.50 21.38
C HIS A 36 6.76 24.36 22.06
N LEU A 37 6.60 23.51 23.08
CA LEU A 37 5.32 23.26 23.73
C LEU A 37 5.34 23.66 25.21
N PRO A 38 4.26 24.29 25.72
CA PRO A 38 4.27 24.96 27.02
C PRO A 38 4.31 23.99 28.20
N HIS A 39 3.79 22.77 28.04
CA HIS A 39 3.61 21.81 29.14
C HIS A 39 4.85 20.98 29.50
N LEU A 40 5.96 21.18 28.79
CA LEU A 40 7.23 20.45 28.99
C LEU A 40 8.43 21.39 29.23
N GLY A 41 8.26 22.69 29.00
CA GLY A 41 9.30 23.71 29.13
C GLY A 41 9.60 24.15 30.56
N LEU A 42 9.93 23.23 31.48
CA LEU A 42 10.42 23.60 32.82
C LEU A 42 11.73 24.43 32.73
N LYS A 43 12.52 24.25 31.68
CA LYS A 43 13.78 24.98 31.45
C LYS A 43 13.60 26.41 30.91
N PHE A 44 12.46 26.75 30.29
CA PHE A 44 12.29 28.02 29.57
C PHE A 44 11.07 28.85 29.99
N GLN A 45 10.29 28.40 31.00
CA GLN A 45 9.10 29.12 31.50
C GLN A 45 8.14 29.54 30.37
N LEU A 46 7.99 28.71 29.33
CA LEU A 46 7.08 28.99 28.22
C LEU A 46 5.64 28.87 28.70
N THR A 47 4.94 30.00 28.82
CA THR A 47 3.52 30.05 29.21
C THR A 47 2.57 29.72 28.05
N ALA A 48 3.07 29.67 26.82
CA ALA A 48 2.30 29.41 25.60
C ALA A 48 3.13 28.59 24.58
N PRO A 49 2.47 27.83 23.67
CA PRO A 49 3.15 27.16 22.57
C PRO A 49 3.87 28.16 21.66
N SER A 50 4.98 27.73 21.08
CA SER A 50 5.66 28.51 20.04
C SER A 50 4.77 28.61 18.80
N ASP A 51 4.67 29.80 18.21
CA ASP A 51 3.99 30.02 16.93
C ASP A 51 4.50 29.09 15.82
N CYS A 52 5.75 28.62 15.94
CA CYS A 52 6.36 27.72 14.96
C CYS A 52 5.74 26.32 14.94
N VAL A 53 5.08 25.88 16.02
CA VAL A 53 4.36 24.59 16.08
C VAL A 53 3.27 24.52 15.02
N ASN A 54 2.63 25.66 14.71
CA ASN A 54 1.58 25.73 13.69
C ASN A 54 2.10 25.66 12.26
N TYR A 55 3.42 25.78 12.05
CA TYR A 55 4.03 25.55 10.75
C TYR A 55 4.32 24.08 10.47
N LEU A 56 4.20 23.21 11.48
CA LEU A 56 4.40 21.78 11.37
C LEU A 56 3.31 21.14 10.52
N GLN A 57 3.65 20.63 9.33
CA GLN A 57 2.69 19.96 8.44
C GLN A 57 2.83 18.44 8.44
N SER A 58 4.05 17.93 8.64
CA SER A 58 4.33 16.49 8.65
C SER A 58 5.29 16.12 9.77
N VAL A 59 4.95 15.07 10.51
CA VAL A 59 5.79 14.47 11.55
C VAL A 59 6.08 13.02 11.19
N VAL A 60 7.36 12.64 11.28
CA VAL A 60 7.82 11.26 11.17
C VAL A 60 8.48 10.86 12.48
N LEU A 61 7.91 9.85 13.14
CA LEU A 61 8.47 9.22 14.33
C LEU A 61 9.05 7.87 13.93
N VAL A 62 10.28 7.59 14.38
CA VAL A 62 10.94 6.30 14.15
C VAL A 62 11.12 5.60 15.49
N ASN A 63 10.79 4.31 15.54
CA ASN A 63 10.96 3.44 16.70
C ASN A 63 10.30 4.01 17.96
N PRO A 64 8.95 4.11 18.00
CA PRO A 64 8.26 4.66 19.16
C PRO A 64 8.46 3.75 20.39
N PRO A 65 8.59 4.34 21.59
CA PRO A 65 8.89 3.58 22.80
C PRO A 65 7.72 2.70 23.20
N VAL A 66 8.03 1.56 23.80
CA VAL A 66 7.03 0.63 24.32
C VAL A 66 6.80 0.84 25.80
N ARG A 67 5.58 0.56 26.27
CA ARG A 67 5.27 0.58 27.70
C ARG A 67 6.14 -0.46 28.41
N PRO A 68 6.92 -0.10 29.46
CA PRO A 68 7.68 -1.07 30.21
C PRO A 68 6.73 -2.07 30.88
N ARG A 69 6.85 -3.35 30.51
CA ARG A 69 6.08 -4.43 31.15
C ARG A 69 6.79 -4.84 32.43
N LYS A 70 6.05 -4.96 33.53
CA LYS A 70 6.58 -5.46 34.81
C LYS A 70 6.98 -6.95 34.74
N ASP A 71 6.50 -7.69 33.74
CA ASP A 71 6.61 -9.15 33.67
C ASP A 71 7.61 -9.69 32.62
N MET A 72 8.42 -8.84 31.98
CA MET A 72 9.47 -9.29 31.04
C MET A 72 10.79 -9.65 31.76
N GLY A 73 10.70 -10.14 32.99
CA GLY A 73 11.79 -10.87 33.65
C GLY A 73 11.70 -12.35 33.27
N THR A 74 12.00 -12.71 32.02
CA THR A 74 12.13 -14.12 31.64
C THR A 74 13.43 -14.67 32.21
N ASN A 75 13.39 -15.24 33.41
CA ASN A 75 14.45 -16.13 33.89
C ASN A 75 14.36 -17.44 33.12
N ILE A 76 15.05 -17.51 31.98
CA ILE A 76 15.32 -18.77 31.31
C ILE A 76 16.54 -19.38 32.01
N ALA A 77 16.37 -20.57 32.60
CA ALA A 77 17.44 -21.28 33.27
C ALA A 77 18.60 -21.55 32.31
N GLY A 78 19.76 -20.94 32.59
CA GLY A 78 21.01 -21.19 31.87
C GLY A 78 21.34 -20.27 30.69
N SER A 79 20.61 -19.18 30.45
CA SER A 79 20.93 -18.22 29.39
C SER A 79 21.17 -16.81 29.94
N TYR A 80 22.21 -16.16 29.41
CA TYR A 80 22.59 -14.77 29.69
C TYR A 80 21.36 -13.86 29.71
N ILE A 81 21.34 -12.94 30.69
CA ILE A 81 20.38 -11.83 30.73
C ILE A 81 20.58 -11.07 29.41
N ILE A 82 19.67 -11.26 28.46
CA ILE A 82 19.60 -10.40 27.30
C ILE A 82 18.93 -9.12 27.82
N ASP A 83 19.74 -8.15 28.24
CA ASP A 83 19.37 -6.80 28.64
C ASP A 83 18.83 -5.98 27.43
N ASP A 84 17.89 -6.52 26.66
CA ASP A 84 17.43 -5.88 25.41
C ASP A 84 16.45 -4.71 25.63
N ASN A 85 16.11 -4.37 26.89
CA ASN A 85 15.27 -3.20 27.19
C ASN A 85 15.84 -2.24 28.24
N ASP A 86 16.93 -2.60 28.91
CA ASP A 86 17.45 -1.77 30.01
C ASP A 86 18.58 -0.83 29.54
N CYS A 87 19.23 -1.13 28.40
CA CYS A 87 20.33 -0.33 27.88
C CYS A 87 19.88 1.01 27.24
N ASP A 88 18.73 1.06 26.57
CA ASP A 88 18.25 2.29 25.92
C ASP A 88 17.46 3.22 26.86
N ILE A 89 16.74 2.66 27.83
CA ILE A 89 16.05 3.44 28.87
C ILE A 89 17.08 4.10 29.81
N LYS A 90 18.15 3.38 30.18
CA LYS A 90 19.24 3.92 31.02
C LYS A 90 20.14 4.92 30.29
N ARG A 91 20.25 4.87 28.96
CA ARG A 91 21.06 5.83 28.16
C ARG A 91 20.31 7.10 27.75
N SER A 92 18.98 7.04 27.59
CA SER A 92 18.17 8.19 27.19
C SER A 92 17.42 8.87 28.34
N GLY A 93 17.08 8.14 29.41
CA GLY A 93 16.34 8.68 30.57
C GLY A 93 14.90 9.09 30.25
N LEU A 94 14.38 8.79 29.05
CA LEU A 94 13.04 9.23 28.61
C LEU A 94 12.05 8.09 28.69
N SER A 95 10.95 8.29 29.42
CA SER A 95 9.94 7.26 29.64
C SER A 95 8.90 7.21 28.52
N TYR A 96 8.23 6.07 28.38
CA TYR A 96 7.05 5.92 27.54
C TYR A 96 5.97 6.99 27.83
N GLU A 97 5.81 7.37 29.09
CA GLU A 97 4.86 8.41 29.51
C GLU A 97 5.26 9.81 29.02
N ASP A 98 6.55 10.12 28.98
CA ASP A 98 7.05 11.40 28.46
C ASP A 98 6.84 11.50 26.94
N PHE A 99 7.00 10.38 26.23
CA PHE A 99 6.63 10.27 24.83
C PHE A 99 5.14 10.55 24.62
N LEU A 100 4.25 9.88 25.38
CA LEU A 100 2.82 10.09 25.25
C LEU A 100 2.41 11.53 25.56
N ARG A 101 2.98 12.13 26.61
CA ARG A 101 2.73 13.54 26.96
C ARG A 101 3.15 14.47 25.84
N SER A 102 4.35 14.26 25.29
CA SER A 102 4.90 15.03 24.16
C SER A 102 4.05 14.87 22.90
N PHE A 103 3.67 13.63 22.57
CA PHE A 103 2.89 13.32 21.39
C PHE A 103 1.49 13.93 21.47
N ASN A 104 0.78 13.75 22.59
CA ASN A 104 -0.54 14.32 22.80
C ASN A 104 -0.52 15.86 22.76
N ALA A 105 0.54 16.50 23.27
CA ALA A 105 0.70 17.94 23.17
C ALA A 105 0.83 18.40 21.71
N ILE A 106 1.59 17.69 20.87
CA ILE A 106 1.65 17.99 19.43
C ILE A 106 0.28 17.85 18.76
N LEU A 107 -0.45 16.75 19.01
CA LEU A 107 -1.76 16.54 18.39
C LEU A 107 -2.78 17.64 18.77
N LYS A 108 -2.66 18.18 19.98
CA LYS A 108 -3.53 19.26 20.49
C LYS A 108 -3.15 20.63 19.91
N GLU A 109 -1.87 20.98 19.95
CA GLU A 109 -1.36 22.33 19.68
C GLU A 109 -0.94 22.56 18.22
N ALA A 110 -0.59 21.52 17.45
CA ALA A 110 -0.17 21.65 16.05
C ALA A 110 -1.35 21.64 15.09
N TYR A 111 -2.07 22.76 14.99
CA TYR A 111 -3.26 22.89 14.12
C TYR A 111 -2.93 22.79 12.62
N GLY A 112 -1.68 23.02 12.22
CA GLY A 112 -1.21 22.90 10.84
C GLY A 112 -0.88 21.47 10.40
N LEU A 113 -0.95 20.48 11.31
CA LEU A 113 -0.51 19.12 11.07
C LEU A 113 -1.43 18.41 10.06
N LYS A 114 -0.86 17.98 8.94
CA LYS A 114 -1.58 17.29 7.86
C LYS A 114 -1.21 15.81 7.78
N SER A 115 0.00 15.43 8.22
CA SER A 115 0.46 14.05 8.12
C SER A 115 1.26 13.58 9.31
N ILE A 116 0.99 12.34 9.74
CA ILE A 116 1.74 11.62 10.77
C ILE A 116 2.23 10.31 10.17
N THR A 117 3.53 10.03 10.34
CA THR A 117 4.14 8.75 9.98
C THR A 117 4.81 8.17 11.21
N ILE A 118 4.50 6.92 11.54
CA ILE A 118 5.15 6.17 12.61
C ILE A 118 5.79 4.94 11.97
N ASN A 119 7.11 4.86 12.02
CA ASN A 119 7.92 3.79 11.43
C ASN A 119 8.56 2.93 12.51
N GLU A 120 8.95 1.71 12.13
CA GLU A 120 9.57 0.73 13.02
C GLU A 120 8.70 0.44 14.25
N ILE A 121 7.39 0.26 14.04
CA ILE A 121 6.46 -0.11 15.10
C ILE A 121 6.75 -1.55 15.55
N SER A 122 7.09 -1.71 16.82
CA SER A 122 7.30 -3.01 17.45
C SER A 122 5.96 -3.71 17.77
N PRO A 123 5.94 -5.05 17.95
CA PRO A 123 4.72 -5.79 18.30
C PRO A 123 4.06 -5.39 19.62
N HIS A 124 4.79 -4.68 20.49
CA HIS A 124 4.35 -4.28 21.82
C HIS A 124 3.98 -2.80 21.92
N PHE A 125 4.23 -2.03 20.88
CA PHE A 125 3.78 -0.65 20.83
C PHE A 125 2.26 -0.59 20.73
N ALA A 126 1.64 0.15 21.62
CA ALA A 126 0.23 0.53 21.54
C ALA A 126 0.04 1.76 22.40
N PHE A 127 -0.68 2.76 21.90
CA PHE A 127 -1.19 3.84 22.72
C PHE A 127 -2.08 3.27 23.85
N PRO A 128 -2.15 3.93 25.02
CA PRO A 128 -3.07 3.52 26.06
C PRO A 128 -4.50 3.51 25.54
N ASP A 129 -5.31 2.62 26.08
CA ASP A 129 -6.75 2.61 25.80
C ASP A 129 -7.38 3.85 26.43
N THR A 130 -7.35 4.97 25.71
CA THR A 130 -7.93 6.26 26.14
C THR A 130 -9.44 6.22 26.34
N TRP A 131 -10.06 5.05 26.11
CA TRP A 131 -11.49 4.80 26.19
C TRP A 131 -11.92 3.99 27.41
N ASP A 132 -10.98 3.38 28.15
CA ASP A 132 -11.30 2.58 29.35
C ASP A 132 -11.14 3.35 30.67
N ASP A 133 -10.60 4.58 30.65
CA ASP A 133 -10.40 5.40 31.86
C ASP A 133 -11.69 5.92 32.53
N ASP A 134 -12.87 5.75 31.90
CA ASP A 134 -14.16 6.16 32.48
C ASP A 134 -14.79 5.10 33.41
N LYS A 135 -14.12 3.97 33.68
CA LYS A 135 -14.59 2.98 34.68
C LYS A 135 -14.15 3.30 36.12
N GLY A 136 -13.32 4.33 36.33
CA GLY A 136 -13.00 4.88 37.64
C GLY A 136 -13.97 6.00 38.01
N GLY A 137 -14.76 5.80 39.07
CA GLY A 137 -15.77 6.75 39.51
C GLY A 137 -15.26 8.18 39.72
N LEU A 138 -16.15 9.15 39.45
CA LEU A 138 -16.06 10.61 39.69
C LEU A 138 -15.61 11.52 38.53
N SER A 139 -15.90 11.18 37.27
CA SER A 139 -15.95 12.17 36.18
C SER A 139 -17.37 12.37 35.65
N LYS A 140 -18.29 12.79 36.52
CA LYS A 140 -19.57 13.34 36.08
C LYS A 140 -19.33 14.79 35.64
N PHE A 141 -19.77 15.14 34.43
CA PHE A 141 -19.90 16.51 33.91
C PHE A 141 -18.61 17.25 33.48
N ARG A 142 -17.85 16.68 32.56
CA ARG A 142 -17.39 17.51 31.43
C ARG A 142 -18.25 17.18 30.23
N LYS A 143 -19.30 17.98 30.01
CA LYS A 143 -19.79 18.21 28.64
C LYS A 143 -18.53 18.57 27.85
N ARG A 144 -17.99 17.62 27.06
CA ARG A 144 -17.01 17.94 26.03
C ARG A 144 -17.71 19.00 25.19
N GLY A 145 -17.33 20.27 25.36
CA GLY A 145 -17.78 21.33 24.45
C GLY A 145 -17.53 20.86 23.02
N GLN A 146 -18.36 21.28 22.07
CA GLN A 146 -18.22 20.92 20.66
C GLN A 146 -16.75 21.07 20.24
N LYS A 147 -16.03 19.95 20.20
CA LYS A 147 -14.65 19.92 19.73
C LYS A 147 -14.73 20.22 18.25
N MET A 148 -13.94 21.18 17.78
CA MET A 148 -13.84 21.43 16.34
C MET A 148 -13.41 20.14 15.67
N LYS A 149 -14.14 19.73 14.62
CA LYS A 149 -13.82 18.52 13.87
C LYS A 149 -12.42 18.65 13.30
N LYS A 150 -11.50 17.78 13.71
CA LYS A 150 -10.11 17.76 13.22
C LYS A 150 -9.96 16.71 12.12
N THR A 151 -9.35 17.10 11.01
CA THR A 151 -9.08 16.21 9.87
C THR A 151 -7.58 16.05 9.67
N LEU A 152 -7.11 14.81 9.58
CA LEU A 152 -5.75 14.46 9.21
C LEU A 152 -5.75 13.99 7.75
N ASN A 153 -4.87 14.56 6.92
CA ASN A 153 -4.82 14.19 5.51
C ASN A 153 -4.22 12.79 5.31
N LYS A 154 -3.16 12.46 6.05
CA LYS A 154 -2.45 11.19 5.86
C LYS A 154 -1.87 10.64 7.16
N LEU A 155 -2.30 9.44 7.55
CA LEU A 155 -1.70 8.65 8.61
C LEU A 155 -0.98 7.44 8.00
N GLN A 156 0.30 7.28 8.28
CA GLN A 156 1.08 6.12 7.82
C GLN A 156 1.71 5.39 9.01
N LEU A 157 1.53 4.08 9.03
CA LEU A 157 2.11 3.18 10.04
C LEU A 157 2.93 2.11 9.32
N SER A 158 4.16 1.90 9.77
CA SER A 158 5.04 0.86 9.23
C SER A 158 5.59 0.02 10.38
N THR A 159 5.46 -1.30 10.27
CA THR A 159 6.04 -2.23 11.25
C THR A 159 7.56 -2.26 11.15
N GLN A 160 8.20 -2.77 12.19
CA GLN A 160 9.63 -3.07 12.18
C GLN A 160 9.96 -4.15 11.14
N SER A 161 11.05 -3.95 10.40
CA SER A 161 11.51 -4.92 9.40
C SER A 161 11.76 -6.30 10.03
N GLY A 162 11.31 -7.37 9.37
CA GLY A 162 11.45 -8.74 9.85
C GLY A 162 10.41 -9.18 10.90
N TRP A 163 9.52 -8.28 11.34
CA TRP A 163 8.48 -8.59 12.32
C TRP A 163 7.10 -8.72 11.71
N THR A 164 6.36 -9.71 12.19
CA THR A 164 4.98 -9.98 11.81
C THR A 164 4.06 -9.37 12.87
N VAL A 165 3.55 -8.16 12.63
CA VAL A 165 2.73 -7.41 13.61
C VAL A 165 1.27 -7.36 13.17
N PRO A 166 0.32 -7.91 13.96
CA PRO A 166 -1.10 -7.72 13.69
C PRO A 166 -1.53 -6.27 13.93
N PHE A 167 -2.24 -5.68 12.99
CA PHE A 167 -2.82 -4.36 13.16
C PHE A 167 -3.89 -4.38 14.25
N ARG A 168 -3.78 -3.44 15.19
CA ARG A 168 -4.69 -3.29 16.33
C ARG A 168 -5.05 -1.83 16.47
N LEU A 169 -6.22 -1.58 17.04
CA LEU A 169 -6.67 -0.23 17.31
C LEU A 169 -5.75 0.55 18.24
N GLY A 170 -5.09 -0.12 19.19
CA GLY A 170 -4.08 0.49 20.06
C GLY A 170 -2.95 1.17 19.28
N HIS A 171 -2.69 0.80 18.02
CA HIS A 171 -1.71 1.50 17.19
C HIS A 171 -2.15 2.89 16.72
N ILE A 172 -3.46 3.19 16.77
CA ILE A 172 -4.02 4.46 16.29
C ILE A 172 -4.90 5.18 17.31
N SER A 173 -5.26 4.55 18.44
CA SER A 173 -6.21 5.10 19.42
C SER A 173 -5.84 6.50 19.91
N GLY A 174 -4.57 6.75 20.21
CA GLY A 174 -4.09 8.07 20.63
C GLY A 174 -4.30 9.16 19.57
N ILE A 175 -4.21 8.82 18.28
CA ILE A 175 -4.46 9.75 17.17
C ILE A 175 -5.97 9.96 16.99
N LEU A 176 -6.74 8.87 17.05
CA LEU A 176 -8.19 8.90 16.94
C LEU A 176 -8.86 9.67 18.07
N ALA A 177 -8.26 9.75 19.26
CA ALA A 177 -8.73 10.60 20.35
C ALA A 177 -8.72 12.11 19.99
N GLU A 178 -7.86 12.51 19.06
CA GLU A 178 -7.69 13.90 18.65
C GLU A 178 -8.28 14.24 17.28
N TYR A 179 -8.33 13.28 16.35
CA TYR A 179 -8.81 13.47 14.98
C TYR A 179 -10.09 12.67 14.69
N ASP A 180 -11.10 13.36 14.16
CA ASP A 180 -12.39 12.77 13.79
C ASP A 180 -12.37 12.18 12.38
N THR A 181 -11.54 12.73 11.48
CA THR A 181 -11.45 12.28 10.09
C THR A 181 -10.01 12.03 9.67
N ILE A 182 -9.76 10.89 9.04
CA ILE A 182 -8.49 10.54 8.39
C ILE A 182 -8.79 10.35 6.89
N ASN A 183 -8.22 11.19 6.04
CA ASN A 183 -8.46 11.09 4.60
C ASN A 183 -7.79 9.84 4.02
N GLU A 184 -6.54 9.55 4.40
CA GLU A 184 -5.82 8.34 3.98
C GLU A 184 -5.11 7.67 5.16
N LEU A 185 -5.43 6.40 5.42
CA LEU A 185 -4.68 5.52 6.31
C LEU A 185 -3.82 4.57 5.48
N ILE A 186 -2.51 4.59 5.69
CA ILE A 186 -1.55 3.69 5.05
C ILE A 186 -0.99 2.72 6.09
N LEU A 187 -1.19 1.43 5.86
CA LEU A 187 -0.62 0.35 6.66
C LEU A 187 0.46 -0.33 5.82
N ARG A 188 1.67 -0.43 6.37
CA ARG A 188 2.79 -1.13 5.75
C ARG A 188 3.23 -2.32 6.60
N ASN A 189 3.31 -3.50 5.98
CA ASN A 189 3.82 -4.74 6.59
C ASN A 189 3.02 -5.24 7.83
N PHE A 190 1.75 -4.86 7.95
CA PHE A 190 0.86 -5.37 9.01
C PHE A 190 0.12 -6.64 8.59
N ILE A 191 -0.20 -7.52 9.56
CA ILE A 191 -1.27 -8.50 9.38
C ILE A 191 -2.62 -7.83 9.62
N VAL A 192 -3.52 -7.96 8.67
CA VAL A 192 -4.92 -7.55 8.77
C VAL A 192 -5.75 -8.78 9.14
N ASP A 193 -6.23 -8.81 10.38
CA ASP A 193 -7.03 -9.91 10.94
C ASP A 193 -8.49 -9.46 11.06
N ASP A 194 -9.38 -10.17 10.36
CA ASP A 194 -10.78 -9.79 10.23
C ASP A 194 -11.54 -9.88 11.57
N ILE A 195 -11.29 -10.92 12.37
CA ILE A 195 -11.92 -11.10 13.69
C ILE A 195 -11.49 -9.99 14.65
N LYS A 196 -10.19 -9.71 14.72
CA LYS A 196 -9.67 -8.69 15.66
C LYS A 196 -10.15 -7.28 15.32
N LEU A 197 -10.39 -6.99 14.04
CA LEU A 197 -10.85 -5.67 13.61
C LEU A 197 -12.38 -5.52 13.64
N THR A 198 -13.12 -6.62 13.61
CA THR A 198 -14.60 -6.61 13.73
C THR A 198 -15.10 -6.74 15.15
N SER A 199 -14.30 -7.30 16.07
CA SER A 199 -14.63 -7.34 17.50
C SER A 199 -14.52 -5.98 18.19
N PHE A 200 -13.92 -5.00 17.52
CA PHE A 200 -13.78 -3.65 18.02
C PHE A 200 -15.11 -2.88 17.99
N THR A 201 -15.36 -2.09 19.04
CA THR A 201 -16.46 -1.12 19.11
C THR A 201 -15.92 0.27 19.45
N ILE A 202 -16.22 1.25 18.61
CA ILE A 202 -15.93 2.67 18.87
C ILE A 202 -16.88 3.12 20.01
N PRO A 203 -16.40 3.81 21.05
CA PRO A 203 -17.26 4.28 22.13
C PRO A 203 -18.41 5.16 21.63
N SER A 204 -19.59 4.95 22.22
CA SER A 204 -20.80 5.68 21.85
C SER A 204 -20.60 7.19 21.98
N GLY A 205 -20.71 7.90 20.86
CA GLY A 205 -20.57 9.36 20.79
C GLY A 205 -19.31 9.87 20.08
N GLN A 206 -18.38 9.00 19.70
CA GLN A 206 -17.25 9.36 18.85
C GLN A 206 -17.51 8.91 17.40
N GLN A 207 -17.58 9.87 16.48
CA GLN A 207 -17.74 9.58 15.05
C GLN A 207 -16.38 9.66 14.37
N ILE A 208 -15.81 8.51 14.02
CA ILE A 208 -14.52 8.42 13.34
C ILE A 208 -14.78 8.06 11.88
N THR A 209 -14.15 8.80 10.97
CA THR A 209 -14.29 8.59 9.53
C THR A 209 -12.92 8.37 8.91
N ILE A 210 -12.74 7.23 8.23
CA ILE A 210 -11.57 6.95 7.39
C ILE A 210 -12.06 6.88 5.94
N ASN A 211 -11.55 7.74 5.06
CA ASN A 211 -12.04 7.84 3.68
C ASN A 211 -11.36 6.84 2.74
N LYS A 212 -10.02 6.75 2.82
CA LYS A 212 -9.18 5.85 2.01
C LYS A 212 -8.28 4.99 2.90
N VAL A 213 -8.13 3.72 2.55
CA VAL A 213 -7.15 2.82 3.16
C VAL A 213 -6.20 2.26 2.11
N THR A 214 -4.90 2.29 2.40
CA THR A 214 -3.83 1.75 1.55
C THR A 214 -3.11 0.65 2.31
N PHE A 215 -3.14 -0.56 1.78
CA PHE A 215 -2.42 -1.72 2.29
C PHE A 215 -1.17 -1.95 1.44
N MET A 216 0.01 -1.75 2.04
CA MET A 216 1.31 -1.93 1.38
C MET A 216 2.02 -3.14 1.98
N SER A 217 2.19 -4.20 1.20
CA SER A 217 2.82 -5.44 1.67
C SER A 217 2.19 -5.99 2.97
N CYS A 218 0.90 -5.75 3.16
CA CYS A 218 0.15 -6.32 4.26
C CYS A 218 -0.21 -7.77 3.95
N THR A 219 -0.35 -8.58 5.00
CA THR A 219 -0.86 -9.95 4.88
C THR A 219 -2.26 -10.03 5.46
N PHE A 220 -3.14 -10.81 4.82
CA PHE A 220 -4.50 -11.01 5.31
C PHE A 220 -4.59 -12.32 6.11
N SER A 221 -5.14 -12.27 7.31
CA SER A 221 -5.46 -13.46 8.09
C SER A 221 -6.97 -13.62 8.15
N ASN A 222 -7.49 -14.65 7.48
CA ASN A 222 -8.90 -14.97 7.46
C ASN A 222 -9.19 -16.00 8.56
N SER A 223 -9.88 -15.59 9.62
CA SER A 223 -10.20 -16.50 10.73
C SER A 223 -11.69 -16.90 10.75
N SER A 224 -12.55 -16.22 9.98
CA SER A 224 -14.00 -16.44 9.97
C SER A 224 -14.48 -17.33 8.81
N LYS A 225 -15.16 -18.45 9.13
CA LYS A 225 -15.99 -19.23 8.18
C LYS A 225 -17.35 -18.59 7.89
N ASN A 226 -17.71 -17.52 8.59
CA ASN A 226 -19.02 -16.86 8.51
C ASN A 226 -18.99 -15.62 7.60
N ARG A 227 -20.19 -15.16 7.20
CA ARG A 227 -20.37 -13.90 6.46
C ARG A 227 -19.59 -12.77 7.16
N ARG A 228 -18.68 -12.14 6.41
CA ARG A 228 -17.82 -11.07 6.91
C ARG A 228 -18.69 -9.89 7.36
N LYS A 229 -18.44 -9.41 8.57
CA LYS A 229 -19.06 -8.19 9.11
C LYS A 229 -18.17 -7.00 8.79
N ALA A 230 -18.78 -5.84 8.56
CA ALA A 230 -18.03 -4.60 8.43
C ALA A 230 -17.38 -4.25 9.78
N SER A 231 -16.11 -3.85 9.74
CA SER A 231 -15.46 -3.22 10.90
C SER A 231 -16.00 -1.80 11.06
N GLU A 232 -16.33 -1.40 12.29
CA GLU A 232 -16.80 -0.05 12.57
C GLU A 232 -15.76 1.02 12.17
N LEU A 233 -14.47 0.69 12.34
CA LEU A 233 -13.34 1.53 11.95
C LEU A 233 -13.32 1.85 10.44
N PHE A 234 -13.76 0.91 9.61
CA PHE A 234 -13.73 1.02 8.14
C PHE A 234 -15.11 1.21 7.51
N SER A 235 -16.11 1.52 8.32
CA SER A 235 -17.50 1.70 7.88
C SER A 235 -17.67 2.79 6.81
N SER A 236 -16.83 3.83 6.85
CA SER A 236 -16.89 4.99 5.94
C SER A 236 -15.89 4.93 4.77
N VAL A 237 -15.13 3.84 4.64
CA VAL A 237 -14.07 3.74 3.61
C VAL A 237 -14.70 3.60 2.23
N THR A 238 -14.39 4.57 1.36
CA THR A 238 -14.88 4.61 -0.03
C THR A 238 -13.80 4.23 -1.04
N SER A 239 -12.52 4.26 -0.65
CA SER A 239 -11.41 3.91 -1.52
C SER A 239 -10.43 2.95 -0.84
N VAL A 240 -10.04 1.88 -1.55
CA VAL A 240 -9.05 0.91 -1.07
C VAL A 240 -7.94 0.79 -2.10
N GLN A 241 -6.70 0.81 -1.62
CA GLN A 241 -5.52 0.57 -2.42
C GLN A 241 -4.76 -0.65 -1.90
N LEU A 242 -4.41 -1.56 -2.81
CA LEU A 242 -3.53 -2.70 -2.55
C LEU A 242 -2.23 -2.52 -3.33
N SER A 243 -1.10 -2.58 -2.63
CA SER A 243 0.23 -2.41 -3.23
C SER A 243 1.23 -3.42 -2.71
N SER A 244 2.13 -3.88 -3.59
CA SER A 244 3.19 -4.84 -3.26
C SER A 244 2.66 -6.10 -2.56
N ILE A 245 1.58 -6.67 -3.10
CA ILE A 245 0.92 -7.86 -2.56
C ILE A 245 1.70 -9.13 -2.91
N LEU A 246 1.91 -9.99 -1.91
CA LEU A 246 2.74 -11.20 -2.04
C LEU A 246 1.92 -12.46 -2.29
N SER A 247 0.77 -12.61 -1.62
CA SER A 247 -0.07 -13.80 -1.71
C SER A 247 -1.46 -13.48 -2.25
N ALA A 248 -2.06 -14.42 -2.97
CA ALA A 248 -3.45 -14.26 -3.45
C ALA A 248 -4.45 -14.20 -2.29
N ASN A 249 -4.11 -14.78 -1.13
CA ASN A 249 -4.96 -14.65 0.06
C ASN A 249 -5.11 -13.18 0.50
N ASP A 250 -4.09 -12.35 0.26
CA ASP A 250 -4.09 -10.94 0.65
C ASP A 250 -5.08 -10.10 -0.17
N LEU A 251 -5.45 -10.56 -1.38
CA LEU A 251 -6.54 -9.96 -2.17
C LEU A 251 -7.90 -10.05 -1.47
N SER A 252 -8.04 -10.95 -0.49
CA SER A 252 -9.23 -11.02 0.37
C SER A 252 -9.43 -9.76 1.23
N MET A 253 -8.45 -8.85 1.33
CA MET A 253 -8.66 -7.54 1.94
C MET A 253 -9.76 -6.73 1.22
N ILE A 254 -9.93 -6.92 -0.10
CA ILE A 254 -11.02 -6.29 -0.86
C ILE A 254 -12.37 -6.79 -0.35
N ASP A 255 -12.49 -8.10 -0.18
CA ASP A 255 -13.69 -8.74 0.36
C ASP A 255 -13.98 -8.33 1.81
N PHE A 256 -12.96 -8.03 2.61
CA PHE A 256 -13.11 -7.49 3.95
C PHE A 256 -13.63 -6.04 3.91
N MET A 257 -13.07 -5.20 3.04
CA MET A 257 -13.48 -3.80 2.92
C MET A 257 -14.88 -3.64 2.33
N LYS A 258 -15.21 -4.38 1.26
CA LYS A 258 -16.52 -4.26 0.59
C LYS A 258 -17.72 -4.64 1.47
N ALA A 259 -17.47 -5.31 2.60
CA ALA A 259 -18.51 -5.60 3.59
C ALA A 259 -19.15 -4.32 4.17
N ASN A 260 -18.51 -3.15 4.01
CA ASN A 260 -19.06 -1.85 4.40
C ASN A 260 -20.13 -1.29 3.43
N HIS A 261 -20.28 -1.87 2.24
CA HIS A 261 -21.21 -1.43 1.18
C HIS A 261 -21.00 0.01 0.66
N THR A 262 -19.90 0.67 1.02
CA THR A 262 -19.57 2.05 0.63
C THR A 262 -18.34 2.15 -0.26
N LEU A 263 -17.67 1.02 -0.55
CA LEU A 263 -16.51 0.97 -1.43
C LEU A 263 -16.86 1.38 -2.87
N LEU A 264 -16.29 2.50 -3.33
CA LEU A 264 -16.48 3.06 -4.67
C LEU A 264 -15.25 2.86 -5.56
N ASN A 265 -14.06 3.02 -5.00
CA ASN A 265 -12.81 3.07 -5.76
C ASN A 265 -11.89 1.94 -5.32
N LEU A 266 -11.42 1.13 -6.26
CA LEU A 266 -10.46 0.08 -6.02
C LEU A 266 -9.17 0.37 -6.80
N ILE A 267 -8.05 0.47 -6.09
CA ILE A 267 -6.74 0.73 -6.66
C ILE A 267 -5.88 -0.52 -6.50
N ILE A 268 -5.37 -1.07 -7.60
CA ILE A 268 -4.56 -2.28 -7.62
C ILE A 268 -3.21 -1.96 -8.26
N ASP A 269 -2.14 -2.31 -7.56
CA ASP A 269 -0.78 -2.26 -8.06
C ASP A 269 -0.44 -3.50 -8.89
N PHE A 270 -0.39 -3.32 -10.20
CA PHE A 270 -0.01 -4.36 -11.16
C PHE A 270 1.46 -4.71 -11.11
N ASP A 271 2.31 -4.01 -10.34
CA ASP A 271 3.68 -4.46 -10.07
C ASP A 271 3.76 -5.39 -8.85
N SER A 272 2.63 -5.74 -8.23
CA SER A 272 2.61 -6.69 -7.12
C SER A 272 3.09 -8.09 -7.56
N PRO A 273 3.99 -8.74 -6.80
CA PRO A 273 4.49 -10.08 -7.13
C PRO A 273 3.40 -11.13 -7.32
N VAL A 274 2.28 -11.03 -6.58
CA VAL A 274 1.15 -11.97 -6.66
C VAL A 274 0.64 -12.23 -8.07
N PHE A 275 0.74 -11.24 -8.98
CA PHE A 275 0.19 -11.31 -10.33
C PHE A 275 1.05 -12.08 -11.33
N TYR A 276 2.25 -12.50 -10.93
CA TYR A 276 3.23 -13.04 -11.86
C TYR A 276 3.82 -14.36 -11.37
N SER A 277 4.11 -15.22 -12.33
CA SER A 277 4.98 -16.38 -12.15
C SER A 277 6.35 -16.09 -12.76
N VAL A 278 7.36 -16.80 -12.26
CA VAL A 278 8.70 -16.78 -12.84
C VAL A 278 8.84 -18.02 -13.71
N ASN A 279 9.18 -17.85 -14.98
CA ASN A 279 9.42 -18.99 -15.89
C ASN A 279 10.82 -19.60 -15.63
N GLU A 280 11.12 -20.72 -16.30
CA GLU A 280 12.41 -21.40 -16.18
C GLU A 280 13.62 -20.52 -16.56
N MET A 281 13.38 -19.50 -17.39
CA MET A 281 14.38 -18.52 -17.83
C MET A 281 14.51 -17.32 -16.89
N GLY A 282 13.78 -17.31 -15.77
CA GLY A 282 13.81 -16.22 -14.79
C GLY A 282 12.98 -14.98 -15.17
N GLU A 283 12.24 -15.03 -16.27
CA GLU A 283 11.37 -13.94 -16.72
C GLU A 283 10.06 -13.93 -15.94
N ARG A 284 9.60 -12.73 -15.62
CA ARG A 284 8.36 -12.48 -14.88
C ARG A 284 7.18 -12.40 -15.86
N LEU A 285 6.33 -13.43 -15.86
CA LEU A 285 5.16 -13.53 -16.73
C LEU A 285 3.86 -13.35 -15.94
N PHE A 286 2.92 -12.57 -16.48
CA PHE A 286 1.62 -12.36 -15.83
C PHE A 286 0.76 -13.64 -15.91
N ASP A 287 0.16 -14.03 -14.79
CA ASP A 287 -0.67 -15.23 -14.68
C ASP A 287 -2.14 -14.94 -15.09
N PHE A 288 -2.39 -14.91 -16.40
CA PHE A 288 -3.73 -14.65 -16.94
C PHE A 288 -4.76 -15.69 -16.51
N ILE A 289 -4.36 -16.97 -16.42
CA ILE A 289 -5.22 -18.09 -16.00
C ILE A 289 -5.85 -17.78 -14.65
N ARG A 290 -5.01 -17.36 -13.69
CA ARG A 290 -5.46 -17.08 -12.33
C ARG A 290 -6.23 -15.78 -12.23
N PHE A 291 -5.75 -14.71 -12.88
CA PHE A 291 -6.25 -13.36 -12.60
C PHE A 291 -7.38 -12.90 -13.50
N ASN A 292 -7.62 -13.52 -14.66
CA ASN A 292 -8.79 -13.18 -15.48
C ASN A 292 -10.11 -13.49 -14.75
N SER A 293 -10.19 -14.64 -14.08
CA SER A 293 -11.36 -14.97 -13.24
C SER A 293 -11.54 -13.99 -12.07
N PHE A 294 -10.43 -13.54 -11.47
CA PHE A 294 -10.46 -12.55 -10.40
C PHE A 294 -11.01 -11.19 -10.91
N PHE A 295 -10.47 -10.66 -12.01
CA PHE A 295 -10.94 -9.37 -12.55
C PHE A 295 -12.36 -9.45 -13.09
N LYS A 296 -12.78 -10.58 -13.67
CA LYS A 296 -14.17 -10.84 -14.04
C LYS A 296 -15.11 -10.71 -12.85
N LEU A 297 -14.72 -11.24 -11.68
CA LEU A 297 -15.51 -11.14 -10.45
C LEU A 297 -15.54 -9.70 -9.93
N VAL A 298 -14.37 -9.07 -9.79
CA VAL A 298 -14.24 -7.71 -9.23
C VAL A 298 -14.98 -6.67 -10.08
N CYS A 299 -14.91 -6.81 -11.40
CA CYS A 299 -15.54 -5.86 -12.33
C CYS A 299 -16.98 -6.22 -12.68
N SER A 300 -17.51 -7.36 -12.21
CA SER A 300 -18.84 -7.85 -12.59
C SER A 300 -20.00 -6.88 -12.36
N GLY A 301 -19.84 -5.86 -11.50
CA GLY A 301 -20.90 -4.94 -11.10
C GLY A 301 -22.01 -5.60 -10.30
N GLN A 302 -21.81 -6.84 -9.85
CA GLN A 302 -22.81 -7.66 -9.17
C GLN A 302 -22.38 -8.01 -7.74
N GLY A 303 -23.37 -8.40 -6.93
CA GLY A 303 -23.15 -8.84 -5.55
C GLY A 303 -22.43 -7.78 -4.70
N GLY A 304 -21.43 -8.22 -3.93
CA GLY A 304 -20.65 -7.35 -3.05
C GLY A 304 -19.75 -6.33 -3.75
N TYR A 305 -19.63 -6.38 -5.08
CA TYR A 305 -18.83 -5.44 -5.89
C TYR A 305 -19.68 -4.39 -6.61
N LYS A 306 -21.01 -4.42 -6.45
CA LYS A 306 -21.95 -3.50 -7.13
C LYS A 306 -21.67 -2.01 -6.88
N SER A 307 -21.11 -1.67 -5.72
CA SER A 307 -20.81 -0.28 -5.36
C SER A 307 -19.55 0.26 -6.04
N VAL A 308 -18.68 -0.60 -6.57
CA VAL A 308 -17.43 -0.19 -7.21
C VAL A 308 -17.75 0.53 -8.52
N LYS A 309 -17.34 1.79 -8.59
CA LYS A 309 -17.53 2.68 -9.74
C LYS A 309 -16.26 2.86 -10.54
N GLU A 310 -15.12 2.85 -9.86
CA GLU A 310 -13.82 3.09 -10.48
C GLU A 310 -12.82 2.00 -10.09
N LEU A 311 -12.17 1.43 -11.10
CA LEU A 311 -11.00 0.58 -10.96
C LEU A 311 -9.78 1.34 -11.46
N ILE A 312 -8.75 1.45 -10.63
CA ILE A 312 -7.49 2.13 -10.95
C ILE A 312 -6.36 1.10 -10.91
N LEU A 313 -5.71 0.89 -12.05
CA LEU A 313 -4.60 -0.04 -12.21
C LEU A 313 -3.30 0.75 -12.25
N THR A 314 -2.52 0.67 -11.17
CA THR A 314 -1.22 1.36 -11.05
C THR A 314 -0.07 0.47 -11.48
N ASN A 315 1.01 1.08 -11.97
CA ASN A 315 2.20 0.39 -12.49
C ASN A 315 1.86 -0.61 -13.60
N PHE A 316 0.94 -0.24 -14.48
CA PHE A 316 0.51 -1.10 -15.57
C PHE A 316 1.57 -1.15 -16.69
N ASP A 317 2.03 -2.34 -17.07
CA ASP A 317 3.07 -2.54 -18.10
C ASP A 317 2.76 -3.66 -19.12
N LEU A 318 1.54 -4.21 -19.08
CA LEU A 318 1.15 -5.35 -19.93
C LEU A 318 0.98 -5.00 -21.41
N PHE A 319 0.88 -3.72 -21.78
CA PHE A 319 0.75 -3.30 -23.18
C PHE A 319 1.93 -3.73 -24.06
N LYS A 320 3.14 -3.90 -23.50
CA LYS A 320 4.29 -4.40 -24.27
C LYS A 320 4.20 -5.89 -24.61
N HIS A 321 3.61 -6.71 -23.74
CA HIS A 321 3.38 -8.12 -24.06
C HIS A 321 2.48 -8.25 -25.30
N TYR A 322 1.48 -7.36 -25.40
CA TYR A 322 0.61 -7.31 -26.56
C TYR A 322 1.34 -6.86 -27.83
N ILE A 323 2.17 -5.80 -27.75
CA ILE A 323 2.91 -5.28 -28.92
C ILE A 323 3.86 -6.35 -29.49
N HIS A 324 4.63 -7.06 -28.66
CA HIS A 324 5.56 -8.10 -29.15
C HIS A 324 4.84 -9.32 -29.76
N VAL A 325 3.69 -9.73 -29.20
CA VAL A 325 2.91 -10.86 -29.74
C VAL A 325 2.25 -10.49 -31.08
N HIS A 326 1.79 -9.25 -31.25
CA HIS A 326 1.14 -8.81 -32.49
C HIS A 326 2.12 -8.44 -33.62
N LYS A 327 3.34 -8.00 -33.29
CA LYS A 327 4.45 -7.90 -34.26
C LYS A 327 4.78 -9.25 -34.89
N LYS A 328 4.89 -10.32 -34.09
CA LYS A 328 5.15 -11.69 -34.59
C LYS A 328 4.03 -12.25 -35.48
N ASN A 329 2.79 -11.76 -35.33
CA ASN A 329 1.61 -12.24 -36.07
C ASN A 329 1.26 -11.38 -37.30
N GLY A 330 2.14 -10.49 -37.76
CA GLY A 330 1.94 -9.70 -38.99
C GLY A 330 0.88 -8.58 -38.90
N ARG A 331 0.32 -8.32 -37.71
CA ARG A 331 -0.52 -7.14 -37.43
C ARG A 331 0.36 -6.05 -36.82
N SER A 332 1.26 -5.51 -37.64
CA SER A 332 2.15 -4.43 -37.20
C SER A 332 1.34 -3.17 -36.92
N LEU A 333 1.46 -2.64 -35.70
CA LEU A 333 1.16 -1.22 -35.44
C LEU A 333 2.17 -0.43 -36.27
N ALA A 334 1.69 0.27 -37.31
CA ALA A 334 2.51 0.88 -38.37
C ALA A 334 3.57 1.89 -37.87
N THR A 335 3.57 2.22 -36.58
CA THR A 335 4.44 3.22 -35.96
C THR A 335 5.63 2.63 -35.18
N ILE A 336 5.80 1.30 -35.13
CA ILE A 336 6.91 0.68 -34.37
C ILE A 336 7.87 -0.05 -35.31
N THR A 337 8.57 0.70 -36.16
CA THR A 337 9.83 0.25 -36.78
C THR A 337 10.89 0.18 -35.69
N GLU A 338 11.30 -1.03 -35.33
CA GLU A 338 12.60 -1.27 -34.71
C GLU A 338 13.66 -0.98 -35.78
N GLU A 339 14.59 -0.07 -35.49
CA GLU A 339 15.91 -0.10 -36.12
C GLU A 339 16.67 -1.28 -35.50
N GLU A 340 16.41 -2.50 -35.96
CA GLU A 340 17.31 -3.63 -35.74
C GLU A 340 18.42 -3.53 -36.78
N GLU A 341 19.62 -3.15 -36.35
CA GLU A 341 20.85 -3.32 -37.15
C GLU A 341 21.15 -4.83 -37.23
N GLU A 342 21.22 -5.33 -38.46
CA GLU A 342 21.68 -6.68 -38.79
C GLU A 342 23.13 -6.86 -38.33
N GLU A 343 23.36 -7.56 -37.22
CA GLU A 343 24.68 -8.13 -36.93
C GLU A 343 24.81 -9.48 -37.64
N GLY A 344 25.89 -9.58 -38.43
CA GLY A 344 26.15 -10.63 -39.39
C GLY A 344 26.21 -12.04 -38.79
N LYS A 345 25.73 -12.98 -39.60
CA LYS A 345 25.99 -14.41 -39.47
C LYS A 345 27.50 -14.64 -39.62
N GLU A 346 28.14 -15.18 -38.61
CA GLU A 346 29.32 -16.02 -38.78
C GLU A 346 28.91 -17.47 -38.47
N GLU A 347 29.16 -18.32 -39.45
CA GLU A 347 29.01 -19.77 -39.43
C GLU A 347 30.16 -20.35 -38.61
N GLU A 348 29.88 -21.21 -37.64
CA GLU A 348 30.83 -22.23 -37.18
C GLU A 348 30.13 -23.59 -37.15
N GLU A 349 30.67 -24.49 -37.97
CA GLU A 349 30.35 -25.90 -38.12
C GLU A 349 30.99 -26.76 -37.01
N GLU A 350 30.27 -27.85 -36.69
CA GLU A 350 30.74 -29.15 -36.13
C GLU A 350 31.27 -29.14 -34.68
N ASP A 351 30.83 -30.00 -33.76
CA ASP A 351 30.91 -31.46 -33.86
C ASP A 351 30.04 -32.21 -32.82
N HIS A 352 29.68 -33.44 -33.16
CA HIS A 352 28.91 -34.39 -32.37
C HIS A 352 29.73 -35.08 -31.27
N GLU A 353 29.16 -35.27 -30.07
CA GLU A 353 29.41 -36.50 -29.30
C GLU A 353 28.24 -36.83 -28.35
N GLN A 354 27.80 -38.09 -28.44
CA GLN A 354 26.76 -38.74 -27.64
C GLN A 354 27.33 -39.26 -26.32
N GLN A 355 26.58 -39.23 -25.22
CA GLN A 355 26.47 -40.38 -24.29
C GLN A 355 25.39 -40.21 -23.20
N ASP A 356 24.46 -41.18 -23.23
CA ASP A 356 23.93 -42.01 -22.14
C ASP A 356 23.25 -41.45 -20.87
N ASN A 357 21.94 -41.73 -20.84
CA ASN A 357 21.12 -42.27 -19.75
C ASN A 357 21.81 -42.56 -18.40
N ASN A 358 21.21 -42.06 -17.31
CA ASN A 358 20.74 -42.95 -16.24
C ASN A 358 19.65 -42.36 -15.35
N ARG A 359 18.80 -43.28 -14.91
CA ARG A 359 17.50 -43.17 -14.27
C ARG A 359 17.66 -43.65 -12.83
N GLU A 360 17.24 -42.86 -11.84
CA GLU A 360 16.90 -43.39 -10.52
C GLU A 360 15.61 -42.77 -9.99
N GLN A 361 14.75 -43.65 -9.49
CA GLN A 361 13.38 -43.41 -9.05
C GLN A 361 13.29 -43.37 -7.52
N SER A 362 12.50 -42.41 -7.02
CA SER A 362 11.50 -42.54 -5.93
C SER A 362 12.01 -42.66 -4.46
N PRO A 363 11.16 -42.59 -3.41
CA PRO A 363 9.69 -42.39 -3.37
C PRO A 363 9.15 -41.41 -2.28
N SER A 364 7.81 -41.23 -2.34
CA SER A 364 6.83 -41.10 -1.23
C SER A 364 6.17 -39.74 -0.97
N ASP A 365 5.03 -39.58 -1.65
CA ASP A 365 3.80 -39.06 -1.04
C ASP A 365 3.42 -39.86 0.22
N VAL A 366 2.83 -39.20 1.22
CA VAL A 366 1.54 -39.59 1.85
C VAL A 366 1.10 -38.48 2.85
N ASP A 367 -0.08 -37.96 2.52
CA ASP A 367 -1.14 -37.40 3.36
C ASP A 367 -0.86 -36.34 4.44
N ARG A 368 -1.44 -35.16 4.20
CA ARG A 368 -2.58 -34.70 5.02
C ARG A 368 -3.47 -33.71 4.24
N ARG A 369 -4.37 -34.27 3.43
CA ARG A 369 -5.66 -33.62 3.17
C ARG A 369 -6.46 -33.62 4.49
N LEU A 370 -7.19 -32.55 4.78
CA LEU A 370 -8.67 -32.57 4.83
C LEU A 370 -9.27 -31.17 5.18
N TRP A 371 -9.87 -30.55 4.14
CA TRP A 371 -11.15 -29.79 4.05
C TRP A 371 -11.36 -28.37 4.63
N TYR A 372 -11.53 -27.44 3.67
CA TYR A 372 -12.29 -26.19 3.70
C TYR A 372 -13.68 -26.38 3.06
N PRO A 373 -14.67 -25.52 3.39
CA PRO A 373 -15.70 -25.13 2.44
C PRO A 373 -15.65 -23.62 2.14
N HIS A 374 -15.83 -23.28 0.85
CA HIS A 374 -16.04 -21.94 0.25
C HIS A 374 -14.79 -21.11 -0.12
N ILE A 375 -14.04 -21.60 -1.11
CA ILE A 375 -13.73 -21.00 -2.44
C ILE A 375 -13.12 -22.17 -3.22
N ASN A 376 -13.89 -22.76 -4.15
CA ASN A 376 -13.45 -23.94 -4.90
C ASN A 376 -12.73 -23.47 -6.18
N ALA A 377 -11.41 -23.46 -6.14
CA ALA A 377 -10.56 -23.56 -7.33
C ALA A 377 -9.70 -24.83 -7.14
N ASN A 378 -10.21 -25.96 -7.63
CA ASN A 378 -9.42 -27.16 -7.84
C ASN A 378 -9.46 -27.45 -9.34
N TYR A 379 -8.34 -27.28 -10.02
CA TYR A 379 -8.03 -28.07 -11.21
C TYR A 379 -6.89 -29.00 -10.84
N THR A 380 -7.19 -30.29 -10.90
CA THR A 380 -6.23 -31.40 -10.89
C THR A 380 -5.43 -31.36 -12.18
N GLU A 381 -4.11 -31.48 -12.06
CA GLU A 381 -3.20 -31.71 -13.18
C GLU A 381 -3.65 -32.96 -13.96
N SER A 382 -3.84 -32.79 -15.26
CA SER A 382 -4.03 -33.86 -16.24
C SER A 382 -3.51 -33.37 -17.60
N PRO A 383 -2.95 -34.26 -18.43
CA PRO A 383 -2.05 -33.89 -19.51
C PRO A 383 -2.78 -33.33 -20.74
N ILE A 384 -2.19 -32.26 -21.30
CA ILE A 384 -2.33 -31.73 -22.67
C ILE A 384 -3.68 -32.03 -23.35
N LEU A 385 -4.70 -31.27 -22.98
CA LEU A 385 -5.94 -31.11 -23.75
C LEU A 385 -6.25 -29.61 -23.85
N SER A 386 -6.25 -29.08 -25.08
CA SER A 386 -6.64 -27.73 -25.54
C SER A 386 -6.90 -26.68 -24.45
N ARG A 387 -5.93 -25.78 -24.24
CA ARG A 387 -6.03 -24.63 -23.31
C ARG A 387 -7.27 -23.76 -23.61
N PRO A 388 -8.01 -23.27 -22.60
CA PRO A 388 -9.20 -22.45 -22.79
C PRO A 388 -8.84 -21.08 -23.43
N ARG A 389 -9.80 -20.48 -24.14
CA ARG A 389 -9.70 -19.15 -24.78
C ARG A 389 -9.48 -17.97 -23.80
N ASP A 390 -9.54 -18.23 -22.50
CA ASP A 390 -9.66 -17.20 -21.46
C ASP A 390 -8.33 -16.78 -20.83
N ASP A 391 -7.18 -17.28 -21.31
CA ASP A 391 -5.86 -17.06 -20.70
C ASP A 391 -5.03 -15.97 -21.42
N THR A 392 -5.68 -14.92 -21.90
CA THR A 392 -5.05 -13.90 -22.74
C THR A 392 -5.20 -12.49 -22.18
N PHE A 393 -4.36 -11.57 -22.66
CA PHE A 393 -4.50 -10.14 -22.39
C PHE A 393 -5.84 -9.58 -22.91
N ASP A 394 -6.32 -10.06 -24.05
CA ASP A 394 -7.63 -9.67 -24.59
C ASP A 394 -8.77 -10.08 -23.66
N ALA A 395 -8.68 -11.27 -23.08
CA ALA A 395 -9.63 -11.73 -22.07
C ALA A 395 -9.56 -10.85 -20.80
N LEU A 396 -8.37 -10.44 -20.36
CA LEU A 396 -8.23 -9.49 -19.25
C LEU A 396 -8.97 -8.18 -19.55
N LEU A 397 -8.68 -7.54 -20.69
CA LEU A 397 -9.32 -6.29 -21.10
C LEU A 397 -10.85 -6.42 -21.20
N SER A 398 -11.33 -7.53 -21.75
CA SER A 398 -12.77 -7.82 -21.83
C SER A 398 -13.40 -7.97 -20.44
N ASN A 399 -12.69 -8.59 -19.49
CA ASN A 399 -13.15 -8.75 -18.11
C ASN A 399 -13.13 -7.43 -17.32
N LEU A 400 -12.34 -6.44 -17.72
CA LEU A 400 -12.32 -5.11 -17.11
C LEU A 400 -13.48 -4.23 -17.60
N ALA A 401 -13.96 -4.44 -18.83
CA ALA A 401 -14.98 -3.61 -19.49
C ALA A 401 -16.28 -3.33 -18.71
N PRO A 402 -16.80 -4.24 -17.86
CA PRO A 402 -18.07 -3.97 -17.17
C PRO A 402 -17.99 -2.91 -16.07
N VAL A 403 -16.79 -2.49 -15.63
CA VAL A 403 -16.66 -1.39 -14.66
C VAL A 403 -17.04 -0.05 -15.29
N PRO A 404 -17.72 0.86 -14.58
CA PRO A 404 -18.12 2.15 -15.16
C PRO A 404 -16.93 3.05 -15.56
N SER A 405 -15.88 3.06 -14.75
CA SER A 405 -14.69 3.88 -14.95
C SER A 405 -13.42 3.06 -14.72
N LEU A 406 -12.49 3.12 -15.67
CA LEU A 406 -11.23 2.39 -15.63
C LEU A 406 -10.07 3.35 -15.90
N THR A 407 -9.15 3.43 -14.95
CA THR A 407 -7.95 4.26 -15.05
C THR A 407 -6.70 3.38 -15.03
N PHE A 408 -5.88 3.45 -16.06
CA PHE A 408 -4.55 2.82 -16.09
C PHE A 408 -3.48 3.87 -15.85
N ILE A 409 -2.63 3.65 -14.86
CA ILE A 409 -1.43 4.46 -14.62
C ILE A 409 -0.23 3.60 -15.04
N LEU A 410 0.45 4.03 -16.10
CA LEU A 410 1.56 3.30 -16.69
C LEU A 410 2.75 3.23 -15.74
N LYS A 411 3.50 2.12 -15.80
CA LYS A 411 4.72 1.91 -15.01
C LYS A 411 5.87 2.81 -15.49
N VAL A 412 6.63 3.39 -14.56
CA VAL A 412 7.94 4.00 -14.88
C VAL A 412 8.90 2.88 -15.22
N ARG A 413 9.47 2.88 -16.42
CA ARG A 413 10.57 1.97 -16.73
C ARG A 413 11.90 2.61 -16.34
N PRO A 414 12.83 1.85 -15.74
CA PRO A 414 14.19 2.34 -15.55
C PRO A 414 14.81 2.62 -16.93
N GLU A 415 15.57 3.71 -17.01
CA GLU A 415 16.35 4.02 -18.21
C GLU A 415 17.37 2.91 -18.43
N LEU A 416 17.32 2.27 -19.61
CA LEU A 416 18.31 1.28 -20.00
C LEU A 416 19.51 2.06 -20.54
N VAL A 417 20.66 1.91 -19.87
CA VAL A 417 21.92 2.52 -20.32
C VAL A 417 22.77 1.41 -20.92
N HIS A 418 22.85 1.39 -22.25
CA HIS A 418 23.76 0.51 -22.97
C HIS A 418 25.13 1.13 -22.95
N THR A 419 26.10 0.45 -22.34
CA THR A 419 27.49 0.91 -22.33
C THR A 419 28.30 0.06 -23.29
N CYS A 420 28.89 0.66 -24.32
CA CYS A 420 29.79 -0.05 -25.21
C CYS A 420 30.99 -0.56 -24.42
N ALA A 421 31.20 -1.88 -24.41
CA ALA A 421 32.29 -2.51 -23.67
C ALA A 421 33.69 -2.07 -24.15
N ARG A 422 33.83 -1.64 -25.42
CA ARG A 422 35.13 -1.24 -26.00
C ARG A 422 35.50 0.22 -25.80
N CYS A 423 34.54 1.14 -25.94
CA CYS A 423 34.81 2.59 -25.87
C CYS A 423 34.18 3.30 -24.66
N GLY A 424 33.39 2.60 -23.84
CA GLY A 424 32.73 3.16 -22.67
C GLY A 424 31.60 4.15 -23.00
N PHE A 425 31.23 4.29 -24.28
CA PHE A 425 30.13 5.16 -24.69
C PHE A 425 28.80 4.63 -24.16
N THR A 426 28.03 5.48 -23.50
CA THR A 426 26.72 5.15 -22.95
C THR A 426 25.61 5.69 -23.86
N LYS A 427 24.77 4.82 -24.39
CA LYS A 427 23.52 5.18 -25.06
C LYS A 427 22.35 4.91 -24.11
N THR A 428 21.61 5.95 -23.76
CA THR A 428 20.40 5.80 -22.95
C THR A 428 19.22 5.52 -23.87
N GLU A 429 18.62 4.35 -23.73
CA GLU A 429 17.33 4.04 -24.34
C GLU A 429 16.22 4.53 -23.42
N VAL A 430 15.54 5.59 -23.85
CA VAL A 430 14.34 6.07 -23.19
C VAL A 430 13.15 5.32 -23.79
N ASP A 431 12.36 4.69 -22.93
CA ASP A 431 11.18 3.91 -23.30
C ASP A 431 9.98 4.78 -23.72
N THR A 432 10.21 5.59 -24.75
CA THR A 432 9.26 6.56 -25.31
C THR A 432 8.12 5.90 -26.04
N GLN A 433 8.24 4.64 -26.46
CA GLN A 433 7.34 4.03 -27.43
C GLN A 433 5.88 3.91 -26.97
N ILE A 434 5.62 3.51 -25.71
CA ILE A 434 4.23 3.41 -25.22
C ILE A 434 3.60 4.80 -24.99
N THR A 435 4.37 5.73 -24.42
CA THR A 435 3.85 7.06 -24.09
C THR A 435 3.71 7.95 -25.33
N SER A 436 4.40 7.61 -26.43
CA SER A 436 4.29 8.27 -27.73
C SER A 436 3.21 7.71 -28.65
N LEU A 437 2.49 6.65 -28.23
CA LEU A 437 1.41 6.08 -29.03
C LEU A 437 0.34 7.13 -29.34
N ASN A 438 -0.09 7.19 -30.59
CA ASN A 438 -1.17 8.08 -31.00
C ASN A 438 -2.53 7.51 -30.56
N ASN A 439 -3.60 8.29 -30.73
CA ASN A 439 -4.94 7.84 -30.35
C ASN A 439 -5.39 6.57 -31.07
N ASN A 440 -5.07 6.39 -32.36
CA ASN A 440 -5.45 5.20 -33.11
C ASN A 440 -4.75 3.95 -32.56
N ASP A 441 -3.48 4.06 -32.21
CA ASP A 441 -2.72 2.96 -31.60
C ASP A 441 -3.36 2.53 -30.27
N TRP A 442 -3.78 3.49 -29.44
CA TRP A 442 -4.52 3.21 -28.20
C TRP A 442 -5.88 2.55 -28.46
N TRP A 443 -6.62 2.98 -29.48
CA TRP A 443 -7.88 2.35 -29.88
C TRP A 443 -7.69 0.89 -30.30
N ILE A 444 -6.60 0.58 -31.00
CA ILE A 444 -6.24 -0.79 -31.40
C ILE A 444 -5.87 -1.62 -30.17
N LEU A 445 -4.95 -1.12 -29.32
CA LEU A 445 -4.51 -1.83 -28.11
C LEU A 445 -5.63 -2.11 -27.13
N LEU A 446 -6.57 -1.18 -27.01
CA LEU A 446 -7.71 -1.27 -26.09
C LEU A 446 -8.96 -1.82 -26.77
N SER A 447 -8.89 -2.32 -28.01
CA SER A 447 -10.06 -2.74 -28.75
C SER A 447 -10.94 -3.75 -28.00
N PRO A 448 -10.42 -4.76 -27.28
CA PRO A 448 -11.27 -5.69 -26.53
C PRO A 448 -12.06 -5.00 -25.42
N LEU A 449 -11.46 -3.99 -24.76
CA LEU A 449 -12.11 -3.19 -23.71
C LEU A 449 -13.16 -2.23 -24.30
N LEU A 450 -12.78 -1.49 -25.35
CA LEU A 450 -13.59 -0.39 -25.88
C LEU A 450 -14.82 -0.86 -26.67
N HIS A 451 -14.74 -2.03 -27.33
CA HIS A 451 -15.89 -2.64 -28.02
C HIS A 451 -16.79 -3.42 -27.08
N ALA A 452 -16.26 -3.99 -25.98
CA ALA A 452 -17.06 -4.75 -25.04
C ALA A 452 -18.04 -3.88 -24.25
N ASN A 453 -17.71 -2.62 -23.97
CA ASN A 453 -18.60 -1.69 -23.29
C ASN A 453 -18.41 -0.26 -23.77
N GLU A 454 -19.40 0.27 -24.49
CA GLU A 454 -19.34 1.64 -24.99
C GLU A 454 -19.55 2.73 -23.93
N SER A 455 -20.13 2.35 -22.80
CA SER A 455 -20.42 3.23 -21.67
C SER A 455 -19.29 3.29 -20.64
N CYS A 456 -18.22 2.52 -20.82
CA CYS A 456 -17.06 2.56 -19.93
C CYS A 456 -16.21 3.81 -20.22
N HIS A 457 -15.99 4.64 -19.19
CA HIS A 457 -14.99 5.72 -19.20
C HIS A 457 -13.61 5.11 -19.02
N VAL A 458 -12.72 5.32 -19.98
CA VAL A 458 -11.36 4.74 -19.95
C VAL A 458 -10.34 5.85 -20.00
N LYS A 459 -9.38 5.80 -19.08
CA LYS A 459 -8.31 6.79 -18.95
C LYS A 459 -6.95 6.13 -18.84
N ILE A 460 -6.00 6.56 -19.67
CA ILE A 460 -4.58 6.17 -19.59
C ILE A 460 -3.79 7.38 -19.12
N MET A 461 -2.99 7.18 -18.08
CA MET A 461 -2.18 8.23 -17.48
C MET A 461 -0.72 7.81 -17.45
N ASN A 462 0.18 8.76 -17.68
CA ASN A 462 1.59 8.56 -17.39
C ASN A 462 1.85 8.61 -15.88
N THR A 463 3.11 8.43 -15.53
CA THR A 463 3.60 8.38 -14.14
C THR A 463 3.53 9.74 -13.42
N ASN A 464 3.42 10.82 -14.18
CA ASN A 464 3.17 12.19 -13.70
C ASN A 464 1.68 12.51 -13.59
N PHE A 465 0.80 11.50 -13.71
CA PHE A 465 -0.65 11.65 -13.71
C PHE A 465 -1.19 12.58 -14.82
N GLN A 466 -0.46 12.72 -15.92
CA GLN A 466 -0.96 13.38 -17.12
C GLN A 466 -1.69 12.37 -17.98
N VAL A 467 -2.81 12.80 -18.56
CA VAL A 467 -3.65 11.97 -19.42
C VAL A 467 -2.99 11.84 -20.78
N ILE A 468 -2.76 10.60 -21.22
CA ILE A 468 -2.22 10.28 -22.55
C ILE A 468 -3.35 9.90 -23.51
N PHE A 469 -4.33 9.15 -22.99
CA PHE A 469 -5.51 8.74 -23.74
C PHE A 469 -6.73 8.80 -22.82
N GLU A 470 -7.85 9.26 -23.35
CA GLU A 470 -9.12 9.28 -22.63
C GLU A 470 -10.27 9.04 -23.60
N ARG A 471 -11.14 8.11 -23.22
CA ARG A 471 -12.36 7.80 -23.94
C ARG A 471 -13.53 8.05 -23.01
N PHE A 472 -14.37 9.01 -23.37
CA PHE A 472 -15.62 9.30 -22.67
C PHE A 472 -16.70 8.28 -23.04
N PRO A 473 -17.63 8.00 -22.11
CA PRO A 473 -18.80 7.19 -22.42
C PRO A 473 -19.62 7.87 -23.53
N ASN A 474 -20.09 7.09 -24.49
CA ASN A 474 -21.05 7.61 -25.47
C ASN A 474 -22.31 8.06 -24.72
N SER A 475 -22.60 9.35 -24.74
CA SER A 475 -23.84 9.90 -24.17
C SER A 475 -25.01 9.42 -25.03
N THR A 476 -25.66 8.34 -24.62
CA THR A 476 -26.95 7.87 -25.15
C THR A 476 -28.11 8.72 -24.67
#